data_AF-A0A9E3YA47-F1
#
_entry.id   AF-A0A9E3YA47-F1
#
_cell.length_a   1.000
_cell.length_b   1.000
_cell.length_c   1.000
_cell.angle_alpha   90.00
_cell.angle_beta   90.00
_cell.angle_gamma   90.00
#
_symmetry.space_group_name_H-M   'P 1'
#
loop_
_entity.id
_entity.type
_entity.pdbx_description
1 polymer ?
#
loop_
_entity_poly.entity_id
_entity_poly.type
_entity_poly.pdbx_seq_one_letter_code
_entity_poly.pdbx_strand_id
1 'polypeptide(L)'
;MLRKTLLPAIVGLLVFGAVACGGDSDSSVDDGDTSQTTVTTEAADSEDGLGVGGGNPAAGACPEDDPDCYEDGTEATPGPPSGESGEAGESDDEMLRQEAQALLGLGQDDLPADVRIARIGDESFMLTEDYVIGRKTVELDDTDGSGLRVVSVTVELDGGPQTFDLTAG
;
A
#
# COMPACT_ATOMS: atom_id res chain seq x y z
N MET A 1 36.50 -37.21 -0.07
CA MET A 1 35.89 -37.62 1.21
C MET A 1 34.42 -37.23 1.17
N LEU A 2 33.53 -38.19 0.90
CA LEU A 2 32.11 -37.97 0.65
C LEU A 2 31.35 -38.10 1.98
N ARG A 3 30.88 -36.98 2.55
CA ARG A 3 30.04 -37.02 3.76
C ARG A 3 28.60 -37.28 3.36
N LYS A 4 28.11 -38.46 3.71
CA LYS A 4 26.78 -38.98 3.44
C LYS A 4 25.91 -38.66 4.65
N THR A 5 25.12 -37.60 4.58
CA THR A 5 24.21 -37.20 5.67
C THR A 5 22.90 -37.99 5.51
N LEU A 6 22.63 -38.88 6.47
CA LEU A 6 21.35 -39.59 6.59
C LEU A 6 20.26 -38.59 7.01
N LEU A 7 19.17 -38.51 6.25
CA LEU A 7 17.91 -37.94 6.74
C LEU A 7 17.10 -39.01 7.49
N PRO A 8 16.55 -38.73 8.68
CA PRO A 8 15.55 -39.58 9.29
C PRO A 8 14.20 -39.40 8.61
N ALA A 9 13.59 -40.53 8.27
CA ALA A 9 12.23 -40.65 7.76
C ALA A 9 11.21 -40.25 8.84
N ILE A 10 10.38 -39.25 8.57
CA ILE A 10 9.18 -38.96 9.36
C ILE A 10 7.98 -39.50 8.57
N VAL A 11 7.55 -40.70 8.96
CA VAL A 11 6.29 -41.31 8.53
C VAL A 11 5.20 -40.69 9.39
N GLY A 12 4.55 -39.64 8.87
CA GLY A 12 3.37 -39.01 9.47
C GLY A 12 2.09 -39.63 8.92
N LEU A 13 1.53 -40.58 9.67
CA LEU A 13 0.21 -41.17 9.47
C LEU A 13 -0.87 -40.10 9.75
N LEU A 14 -1.52 -39.57 8.72
CA LEU A 14 -2.75 -38.76 8.88
C LEU A 14 -3.98 -39.65 8.63
N VAL A 15 -4.69 -39.88 9.72
CA VAL A 15 -5.97 -40.60 9.79
C VAL A 15 -7.04 -39.73 9.14
N PHE A 16 -7.69 -40.26 8.11
CA PHE A 16 -8.93 -39.72 7.55
C PHE A 16 -10.06 -39.89 8.58
N GLY A 17 -10.39 -38.81 9.29
CA GLY A 17 -11.63 -38.69 10.04
C GLY A 17 -12.72 -38.10 9.14
N ALA A 18 -13.56 -38.96 8.58
CA ALA A 18 -14.82 -38.52 7.98
C ALA A 18 -15.78 -38.08 9.10
N VAL A 19 -16.17 -36.80 9.10
CA VAL A 19 -17.40 -36.35 9.77
C VAL A 19 -18.36 -35.85 8.71
N ALA A 20 -19.40 -36.66 8.49
CA ALA A 20 -20.59 -36.29 7.76
C ALA A 20 -21.68 -35.97 8.79
N CYS A 21 -22.14 -34.72 8.80
CA CYS A 21 -23.47 -34.29 9.24
C CYS A 21 -23.57 -32.82 8.78
N GLY A 22 -24.41 -32.43 7.83
CA GLY A 22 -25.87 -32.57 7.93
C GLY A 22 -26.38 -31.34 8.69
N GLY A 23 -26.71 -30.29 7.95
CA GLY A 23 -27.13 -29.01 8.51
C GLY A 23 -27.73 -28.11 7.44
N ASP A 24 -28.91 -28.50 6.95
CA ASP A 24 -29.86 -27.59 6.32
C ASP A 24 -30.07 -26.39 7.25
N SER A 25 -29.63 -25.20 6.85
CA SER A 25 -29.96 -23.96 7.55
C SER A 25 -30.78 -23.08 6.62
N ASP A 26 -32.01 -22.96 7.07
CA ASP A 26 -33.16 -22.28 6.51
C ASP A 26 -32.87 -20.84 6.11
N SER A 27 -33.58 -20.42 5.07
CA SER A 27 -33.57 -19.09 4.49
C SER A 27 -34.12 -18.08 5.49
N SER A 28 -33.34 -17.06 5.84
CA SER A 28 -33.91 -15.80 6.35
C SER A 28 -33.59 -14.71 5.33
N VAL A 29 -34.61 -14.37 4.55
CA VAL A 29 -34.66 -13.15 3.76
C VAL A 29 -34.79 -12.01 4.77
N ASP A 30 -33.74 -11.22 4.94
CA ASP A 30 -33.80 -9.97 5.69
C ASP A 30 -34.15 -8.85 4.70
N ASP A 31 -35.44 -8.53 4.63
CA ASP A 31 -35.96 -7.30 4.02
C ASP A 31 -35.63 -6.11 4.94
N GLY A 32 -34.35 -5.77 5.03
CA GLY A 32 -33.81 -4.75 5.92
C GLY A 32 -33.44 -3.45 5.19
N ASP A 33 -34.46 -2.61 4.98
CA ASP A 33 -34.38 -1.14 4.97
C ASP A 33 -33.27 -0.48 4.12
N THR A 34 -33.60 -0.21 2.85
CA THR A 34 -32.87 0.75 2.01
C THR A 34 -33.16 2.18 2.48
N SER A 35 -32.47 2.62 3.52
CA SER A 35 -32.40 4.03 3.89
C SER A 35 -31.52 4.78 2.87
N GLN A 36 -32.14 5.23 1.79
CA GLN A 36 -31.55 6.22 0.88
C GLN A 36 -31.30 7.52 1.64
N THR A 37 -30.02 7.82 1.94
CA THR A 37 -29.63 9.18 2.30
C THR A 37 -29.55 10.00 1.02
N THR A 38 -30.62 10.73 0.73
CA THR A 38 -30.64 11.77 -0.32
C THR A 38 -29.82 12.95 0.19
N VAL A 39 -28.55 13.02 -0.23
CA VAL A 39 -27.75 14.24 -0.07
C VAL A 39 -28.31 15.27 -1.05
N THR A 40 -29.20 16.12 -0.53
CA THR A 40 -29.65 17.33 -1.19
C THR A 40 -28.49 18.31 -1.14
N THR A 41 -27.76 18.44 -2.24
CA THR A 41 -26.80 19.54 -2.40
C THR A 41 -27.61 20.78 -2.76
N GLU A 42 -27.99 21.53 -1.74
CA GLU A 42 -28.56 22.86 -1.90
C GLU A 42 -27.48 23.77 -2.48
N ALA A 43 -27.76 24.31 -3.67
CA ALA A 43 -26.97 25.35 -4.31
C ALA A 43 -27.01 26.61 -3.45
N ALA A 44 -25.94 26.86 -2.70
CA ALA A 44 -25.66 28.18 -2.17
C ALA A 44 -25.01 29.00 -3.29
N ASP A 45 -25.89 29.70 -3.98
CA ASP A 45 -25.65 30.93 -4.71
C ASP A 45 -24.80 31.90 -3.85
N SER A 46 -23.65 32.29 -4.37
CA SER A 46 -22.86 33.41 -3.85
C SER A 46 -22.27 34.14 -5.06
N GLU A 47 -23.08 35.07 -5.55
CA GLU A 47 -22.70 36.07 -6.51
C GLU A 47 -21.73 37.09 -5.88
N ASP A 48 -20.90 37.65 -6.75
CA ASP A 48 -20.25 38.96 -6.62
C ASP A 48 -19.02 39.09 -5.71
N GLY A 49 -17.87 38.89 -6.35
CA GLY A 49 -16.56 39.30 -5.86
C GLY A 49 -15.66 39.75 -7.01
N LEU A 50 -16.02 40.87 -7.63
CA LEU A 50 -15.17 41.61 -8.57
C LEU A 50 -13.84 41.99 -7.90
N GLY A 51 -12.78 41.23 -8.21
CA GLY A 51 -11.43 41.44 -7.69
C GLY A 51 -10.39 41.43 -8.82
N VAL A 52 -10.30 42.57 -9.51
CA VAL A 52 -9.12 43.19 -10.14
C VAL A 52 -7.94 42.29 -10.56
N GLY A 53 -7.63 42.37 -11.85
CA GLY A 53 -6.64 41.52 -12.51
C GLY A 53 -5.22 41.61 -11.98
N GLY A 54 -4.52 40.50 -12.16
CA GLY A 54 -3.07 40.42 -12.17
C GLY A 54 -2.72 39.42 -13.26
N GLY A 55 -2.36 39.94 -14.44
CA GLY A 55 -1.97 39.10 -15.57
C GLY A 55 -0.86 38.16 -15.16
N ASN A 56 -1.02 36.89 -15.52
CA ASN A 56 0.03 35.90 -15.49
C ASN A 56 1.23 36.47 -16.29
N PRO A 57 2.37 36.86 -15.67
CA PRO A 57 3.52 37.19 -16.47
C PRO A 57 3.97 35.89 -17.13
N ALA A 58 3.93 35.90 -18.46
CA ALA A 58 4.61 34.89 -19.25
C ALA A 58 6.06 34.77 -18.76
N ALA A 59 6.54 33.52 -18.72
CA ALA A 59 7.94 33.21 -18.49
C ALA A 59 8.87 34.08 -19.35
N GLY A 60 9.92 34.63 -18.74
CA GLY A 60 11.18 34.91 -19.43
C GLY A 60 11.32 36.26 -20.15
N ALA A 61 11.11 37.39 -19.46
CA ALA A 61 11.64 38.67 -19.92
C ALA A 61 12.12 39.53 -18.73
N CYS A 62 13.35 39.29 -18.28
CA CYS A 62 14.05 40.27 -17.46
C CYS A 62 14.53 41.41 -18.41
N PRO A 63 14.15 42.67 -18.19
CA PRO A 63 14.70 43.79 -18.96
C PRO A 63 16.21 43.90 -18.70
N GLU A 64 16.98 44.22 -19.75
CA GLU A 64 18.45 44.05 -19.83
C GLU A 64 19.31 44.92 -18.89
N ASP A 65 18.76 45.57 -17.86
CA ASP A 65 19.51 46.53 -17.01
C ASP A 65 19.05 46.58 -15.54
N ASP A 66 18.41 45.51 -15.04
CA ASP A 66 18.03 45.41 -13.62
C ASP A 66 19.08 44.61 -12.81
N PRO A 67 19.86 45.27 -11.93
CA PRO A 67 20.94 44.62 -11.18
C PRO A 67 20.44 43.69 -10.06
N ASP A 68 19.14 43.74 -9.73
CA ASP A 68 18.52 42.89 -8.71
C ASP A 68 17.99 41.57 -9.30
N CYS A 69 18.05 41.39 -10.62
CA CYS A 69 17.72 40.10 -11.27
C CYS A 69 18.90 39.11 -11.30
N TYR A 70 20.07 39.51 -10.79
CA TYR A 70 21.20 38.61 -10.54
C TYR A 70 21.10 38.05 -9.12
N GLU A 71 20.12 37.18 -8.90
CA GLU A 71 20.16 36.27 -7.76
C GLU A 71 21.20 35.19 -8.07
N ASP A 72 22.33 35.34 -7.39
CA ASP A 72 23.35 34.34 -7.14
C ASP A 72 22.74 32.93 -7.08
N GLY A 73 23.17 32.05 -7.98
CA GLY A 73 22.64 30.70 -8.15
C GLY A 73 23.01 29.74 -7.01
N THR A 74 22.76 30.12 -5.75
CA THR A 74 23.00 29.28 -4.58
C THR A 74 21.92 29.35 -3.51
N GLU A 75 20.65 29.57 -3.86
CA GLU A 75 19.54 29.33 -2.93
C GLU A 75 18.61 28.25 -3.48
N ALA A 76 19.00 27.01 -3.19
CA ALA A 76 18.16 25.84 -3.31
C ALA A 76 16.85 26.09 -2.56
N THR A 77 15.80 26.44 -3.30
CA THR A 77 14.43 26.28 -2.82
C THR A 77 14.28 24.80 -2.42
N PRO A 78 13.88 24.46 -1.18
CA PRO A 78 13.48 23.11 -0.87
C PRO A 78 12.14 22.86 -1.58
N GLY A 79 12.20 22.55 -2.87
CA GLY A 79 11.14 21.81 -3.53
C GLY A 79 11.00 20.45 -2.85
N PRO A 80 9.80 19.84 -2.88
CA PRO A 80 9.69 18.42 -2.50
C PRO A 80 10.75 17.65 -3.30
N PRO A 81 11.49 16.69 -2.70
CA PRO A 81 12.53 15.97 -3.41
C PRO A 81 11.92 15.24 -4.62
N SER A 82 11.99 15.89 -5.78
CA SER A 82 11.78 15.24 -7.07
C SER A 82 13.02 14.40 -7.28
N GLY A 83 12.80 13.09 -7.35
CA GLY A 83 13.83 12.07 -7.17
C GLY A 83 15.09 12.29 -7.99
N GLU A 84 16.19 12.41 -7.29
CA GLU A 84 17.51 12.06 -7.80
C GLU A 84 18.38 11.61 -6.62
N SER A 85 18.08 10.43 -6.06
CA SER A 85 19.06 9.68 -5.27
C SER A 85 19.83 8.78 -6.22
N GLY A 86 20.77 9.37 -6.95
CA GLY A 86 21.73 8.64 -7.75
C GLY A 86 22.99 8.33 -6.96
N GLU A 87 23.02 7.26 -6.16
CA GLU A 87 24.25 6.68 -5.61
C GLU A 87 24.17 5.13 -5.59
N ALA A 88 24.80 4.51 -6.60
CA ALA A 88 25.36 3.15 -6.63
C ALA A 88 24.57 1.98 -5.98
N GLY A 89 23.62 1.42 -6.73
CA GLY A 89 23.69 -0.01 -7.07
C GLY A 89 22.93 -1.01 -6.21
N GLU A 90 21.92 -0.60 -5.44
CA GLU A 90 20.87 -1.52 -5.03
C GLU A 90 19.94 -1.71 -6.23
N SER A 91 19.79 -2.95 -6.73
CA SER A 91 18.79 -3.23 -7.77
C SER A 91 17.44 -2.72 -7.30
N ASP A 92 16.58 -2.21 -8.19
CA ASP A 92 15.23 -1.73 -7.83
C ASP A 92 14.47 -2.76 -6.95
N ASP A 93 14.67 -4.05 -7.23
CA ASP A 93 14.15 -5.16 -6.43
C ASP A 93 14.61 -5.18 -4.96
N GLU A 94 15.83 -4.77 -4.66
CA GLU A 94 16.36 -4.74 -3.28
C GLU A 94 15.71 -3.64 -2.46
N MET A 95 15.58 -2.45 -3.03
CA MET A 95 14.83 -1.35 -2.42
C MET A 95 13.38 -1.77 -2.16
N LEU A 96 12.71 -2.38 -3.15
CA LEU A 96 11.33 -2.87 -3.00
C LEU A 96 11.20 -3.93 -1.89
N ARG A 97 12.21 -4.80 -1.72
CA ARG A 97 12.25 -5.78 -0.63
C ARG A 97 12.42 -5.11 0.74
N GLN A 98 13.25 -4.08 0.83
CA GLN A 98 13.45 -3.32 2.07
C GLN A 98 12.17 -2.55 2.46
N GLU A 99 11.52 -1.91 1.49
CA GLU A 99 10.24 -1.24 1.70
C GLU A 99 9.16 -2.22 2.17
N ALA A 100 9.05 -3.39 1.52
CA ALA A 100 8.09 -4.42 1.92
C ALA A 100 8.34 -4.89 3.36
N GLN A 101 9.60 -5.11 3.76
CA GLN A 101 9.94 -5.49 5.12
C GLN A 101 9.64 -4.38 6.15
N ALA A 102 9.79 -3.12 5.77
CA ALA A 102 9.48 -1.98 6.64
C ALA A 102 7.98 -1.87 6.98
N LEU A 103 7.10 -2.48 6.19
CA LEU A 103 5.67 -2.51 6.47
C LEU A 103 5.28 -3.52 7.57
N LEU A 104 6.13 -4.51 7.86
CA LEU A 104 5.82 -5.55 8.83
C LEU A 104 5.63 -4.95 10.24
N GLY A 105 4.51 -5.30 10.87
CA GLY A 105 4.13 -4.82 12.21
C GLY A 105 3.51 -3.42 12.26
N LEU A 106 3.46 -2.68 11.14
CA LEU A 106 2.73 -1.41 11.06
C LEU A 106 1.23 -1.64 11.29
N GLY A 107 0.59 -0.66 11.93
CA GLY A 107 -0.86 -0.62 12.08
C GLY A 107 -1.53 -0.28 10.76
N GLN A 108 -2.79 -0.71 10.59
CA GLN A 108 -3.56 -0.40 9.38
C GLN A 108 -3.62 1.10 9.06
N ASP A 109 -3.73 1.97 10.07
CA ASP A 109 -3.81 3.43 9.90
C ASP A 109 -2.49 4.07 9.44
N ASP A 110 -1.36 3.38 9.63
CA ASP A 110 -0.03 3.83 9.22
C ASP A 110 0.34 3.35 7.81
N LEU A 111 -0.52 2.55 7.16
CA LEU A 111 -0.24 2.03 5.84
C LEU A 111 -0.38 3.11 4.76
N PRO A 112 0.55 3.14 3.80
CA PRO A 112 0.46 4.07 2.69
C PRO A 112 -0.65 3.63 1.73
N ALA A 113 -1.27 4.59 1.06
CA ALA A 113 -2.47 4.37 0.25
C ALA A 113 -2.26 3.50 -1.00
N ASP A 114 -1.01 3.26 -1.40
CA ASP A 114 -0.62 2.41 -2.52
C ASP A 114 -0.57 0.91 -2.18
N VAL A 115 -0.68 0.55 -0.90
CA VAL A 115 -0.69 -0.84 -0.44
C VAL A 115 -2.08 -1.46 -0.56
N ARG A 116 -2.15 -2.67 -1.14
CA ARG A 116 -3.38 -3.46 -1.20
C ARG A 116 -3.50 -4.36 0.01
N ILE A 117 -4.72 -4.53 0.51
CA ILE A 117 -4.99 -5.48 1.59
C ILE A 117 -5.55 -6.77 0.95
N ALA A 118 -4.84 -7.89 1.11
CA ALA A 118 -5.28 -9.22 0.69
C ALA A 118 -6.18 -9.89 1.73
N ARG A 119 -5.89 -9.64 3.01
CA ARG A 119 -6.54 -10.34 4.11
C ARG A 119 -6.61 -9.48 5.37
N ILE A 120 -7.70 -9.60 6.11
CA ILE A 120 -7.89 -9.06 7.46
C ILE A 120 -8.41 -10.18 8.36
N GLY A 121 -7.61 -10.67 9.30
CA GLY A 121 -7.99 -11.79 10.17
C GLY A 121 -8.38 -13.03 9.35
N ASP A 122 -9.63 -13.47 9.42
CA ASP A 122 -10.15 -14.61 8.63
C ASP A 122 -10.75 -14.21 7.26
N GLU A 123 -10.85 -12.91 6.97
CA GLU A 123 -11.47 -12.39 5.75
C GLU A 123 -10.43 -12.24 4.62
N SER A 124 -10.63 -12.93 3.51
CA SER A 124 -9.81 -12.79 2.29
C SER A 124 -10.52 -11.93 1.24
N PHE A 125 -9.77 -11.06 0.59
CA PHE A 125 -10.26 -10.21 -0.50
C PHE A 125 -9.85 -10.78 -1.85
N MET A 126 -10.78 -10.81 -2.81
CA MET A 126 -10.45 -11.20 -4.18
C MET A 126 -9.58 -10.13 -4.84
N LEU A 127 -8.36 -10.50 -5.18
CA LEU A 127 -7.46 -9.64 -5.93
C LEU A 127 -7.58 -9.93 -7.42
N THR A 128 -7.52 -8.87 -8.22
CA THR A 128 -7.33 -8.98 -9.66
C THR A 128 -5.97 -9.62 -9.95
N GLU A 129 -5.93 -10.59 -10.87
CA GLU A 129 -4.73 -11.32 -11.29
C GLU A 129 -3.83 -10.51 -12.24
N ASP A 130 -3.80 -9.19 -12.06
CA ASP A 130 -2.87 -8.34 -12.79
C ASP A 130 -1.54 -8.29 -12.02
N TYR A 131 -0.41 -8.23 -12.73
CA TYR A 131 0.95 -8.21 -12.16
C TYR A 131 1.62 -6.87 -12.46
N VAL A 132 2.04 -6.14 -11.43
CA VAL A 132 2.59 -4.79 -11.51
C VAL A 132 3.79 -4.71 -10.57
N ILE A 133 4.97 -4.55 -11.17
CA ILE A 133 6.24 -4.45 -10.44
C ILE A 133 6.16 -3.34 -9.39
N GLY A 134 6.62 -3.65 -8.18
CA GLY A 134 6.65 -2.74 -7.03
C GLY A 134 5.36 -2.72 -6.22
N ARG A 135 4.30 -3.41 -6.66
CA ARG A 135 3.06 -3.46 -5.89
C ARG A 135 3.21 -4.30 -4.64
N LYS A 136 2.77 -3.73 -3.53
CA LYS A 136 2.78 -4.35 -2.20
C LYS A 136 1.36 -4.74 -1.81
N THR A 137 1.21 -5.98 -1.36
CA THR A 137 -0.04 -6.56 -0.91
C THR A 137 0.17 -7.13 0.49
N VAL A 138 -0.67 -6.76 1.46
CA VAL A 138 -0.48 -7.10 2.86
C VAL A 138 -1.60 -7.94 3.43
N GLU A 139 -1.26 -8.75 4.41
CA GLU A 139 -2.19 -9.44 5.30
C GLU A 139 -2.13 -8.80 6.68
N LEU A 140 -3.29 -8.43 7.20
CA LEU A 140 -3.48 -7.81 8.50
C LEU A 140 -4.06 -8.83 9.48
N ASP A 141 -3.53 -8.86 10.70
CA ASP A 141 -4.03 -9.71 11.78
C ASP A 141 -3.90 -8.99 13.14
N ASP A 142 -4.75 -9.34 14.11
CA ASP A 142 -4.66 -8.83 15.49
C ASP A 142 -4.09 -9.91 16.42
N THR A 143 -2.81 -10.22 16.22
CA THR A 143 -2.15 -11.31 16.95
C THR A 143 -1.90 -10.96 18.42
N ASP A 144 -1.73 -9.67 18.75
CA ASP A 144 -1.37 -9.17 20.08
C ASP A 144 -2.52 -8.49 20.85
N GLY A 145 -3.75 -8.49 20.31
CA GLY A 145 -4.90 -7.76 20.88
C GLY A 145 -4.73 -6.24 20.87
N SER A 146 -3.82 -5.74 20.04
CA SER A 146 -3.42 -4.33 19.95
C SER A 146 -4.06 -3.62 18.76
N GLY A 147 -4.85 -4.34 17.96
CA GLY A 147 -5.38 -3.90 16.68
C GLY A 147 -4.70 -4.56 15.49
N LEU A 148 -5.28 -4.36 14.30
CA LEU A 148 -4.83 -4.95 13.05
C LEU A 148 -3.44 -4.45 12.66
N ARG A 149 -2.50 -5.40 12.54
CA ARG A 149 -1.11 -5.17 12.16
C ARG A 149 -0.73 -6.02 10.97
N VAL A 150 0.20 -5.53 10.17
CA VAL A 150 0.71 -6.30 9.03
C VAL A 150 1.53 -7.49 9.52
N VAL A 151 1.06 -8.69 9.21
CA VAL A 151 1.75 -9.96 9.52
C VAL A 151 2.41 -10.60 8.32
N SER A 152 1.97 -10.28 7.11
CA SER A 152 2.60 -10.75 5.87
C SER A 152 2.54 -9.66 4.80
N VAL A 153 3.60 -9.56 3.99
CA VAL A 153 3.71 -8.61 2.87
C VAL A 153 4.21 -9.36 1.66
N THR A 154 3.45 -9.33 0.57
CA THR A 154 3.86 -9.81 -0.74
C THR A 154 4.16 -8.64 -1.67
N VAL A 155 5.34 -8.63 -2.28
CA VAL A 155 5.76 -7.63 -3.27
C VAL A 155 6.03 -8.27 -4.62
N GLU A 156 5.54 -7.66 -5.68
CA GLU A 156 5.73 -8.11 -7.07
C GLU A 156 7.06 -7.57 -7.61
N LEU A 157 8.05 -8.44 -7.83
CA LEU A 157 9.41 -8.09 -8.32
C LEU A 157 9.64 -8.59 -9.76
N ASP A 158 10.74 -8.21 -10.40
CA ASP A 158 11.03 -8.68 -11.77
C ASP A 158 11.18 -10.21 -11.83
N GLY A 159 11.69 -10.81 -10.75
CA GLY A 159 11.83 -12.26 -10.58
C GLY A 159 10.56 -13.01 -10.12
N GLY A 160 9.43 -12.32 -9.95
CA GLY A 160 8.19 -12.89 -9.41
C GLY A 160 7.82 -12.36 -8.02
N PRO A 161 6.65 -12.75 -7.48
CA PRO A 161 6.21 -12.29 -6.17
C PRO A 161 7.09 -12.88 -5.07
N GLN A 162 7.45 -12.04 -4.09
CA GLN A 162 8.13 -12.46 -2.87
C GLN A 162 7.31 -12.08 -1.64
N THR A 163 7.22 -12.99 -0.69
CA THR A 163 6.46 -12.82 0.55
C THR A 163 7.40 -12.76 1.74
N PHE A 164 7.13 -11.82 2.64
CA PHE A 164 7.83 -11.62 3.90
C PHE A 164 6.83 -11.71 5.04
N ASP A 165 7.17 -12.48 6.07
CA ASP A 165 6.30 -12.71 7.23
C ASP A 165 6.92 -12.11 8.49
N LEU A 166 6.06 -11.56 9.34
CA LEU A 166 6.45 -11.09 10.67
C LEU A 166 6.78 -12.31 11.52
N THR A 167 8.07 -12.51 11.80
CA THR A 167 8.50 -13.60 12.68
C THR A 167 8.17 -13.24 14.12
N ALA A 168 7.37 -14.07 14.80
CA ALA A 168 7.17 -13.95 16.24
C ALA A 168 8.52 -14.15 16.95
N GLY A 169 9.00 -13.12 17.64
CA GLY A 169 10.23 -13.14 18.44
C GLY A 169 10.12 -13.93 19.73
#